data_AF-A0A3L7RGH8-F1
#
_entry.id   AF-A0A3L7RGH8-F1
#
_cell.length_a   1.000
_cell.length_b   1.000
_cell.length_c   1.000
_cell.angle_alpha   90.00
_cell.angle_beta   90.00
_cell.angle_gamma   90.00
#
_symmetry.space_group_name_H-M   'P 1'
#
loop_
_entity.id
_entity.type
_entity.pdbx_description
1 polymer ?
#
loop_
_entity_poly.entity_id
_entity_poly.type
_entity_poly.pdbx_seq_one_letter_code
_entity_poly.pdbx_strand_id
1 'polypeptide(L)'
;ADVTRAAIRLNVLAPPQPTFRPGARTKMVLAVSDSQGDVLGLYRMRDATVFSIDVAVAKSRNTGYYASDRLVDADRIDANNDAIPDVPMNVAFTNRTFRFLAAPRFPTGAESDAPAGDFSILNMPGVNPRTGENIANTPLPASVYADPTNATVVSFDAFNASRNFRDPLNLKNQNGIVFFPGSSALFRKSPGPQPADLVGGFGVSGDGVDQDDVVTSVGELSLTAPASIRADQYFVSGVRLPYQKGNRNPLA
;
A
#
# COMPACT_ATOMS: atom_id res chain seq x y z
N ALA A 1 22.80 -20.93 13.54
CA ALA A 1 22.03 -20.46 12.38
C ALA A 1 20.53 -20.52 12.71
N ASP A 2 20.12 -19.99 13.87
CA ASP A 2 18.93 -20.51 14.57
C ASP A 2 17.90 -19.46 15.00
N VAL A 3 17.74 -18.37 14.23
CA VAL A 3 16.64 -17.43 14.48
C VAL A 3 15.96 -17.05 13.18
N THR A 4 15.08 -17.92 12.71
CA THR A 4 14.06 -17.53 11.72
C THR A 4 13.06 -16.62 12.41
N ARG A 5 13.06 -15.33 12.08
CA ARG A 5 12.20 -14.30 12.70
C ARG A 5 10.77 -14.27 12.18
N ALA A 6 10.47 -14.96 11.09
CA ALA A 6 9.16 -14.96 10.47
C ALA A 6 8.56 -16.36 10.44
N ALA A 7 7.74 -16.69 11.43
CA ALA A 7 6.83 -17.83 11.37
C ALA A 7 5.61 -17.51 12.25
N ILE A 8 4.53 -17.00 11.66
CA ILE A 8 3.27 -16.84 12.39
C ILE A 8 2.59 -18.21 12.52
N ARG A 9 2.24 -18.56 13.75
CA ARG A 9 0.99 -19.28 14.04
C ARG A 9 0.30 -18.54 15.20
N LEU A 10 -0.67 -17.67 14.87
CA LEU A 10 -1.36 -16.84 15.85
C LEU A 10 -2.80 -17.35 16.01
N ASN A 11 -3.09 -18.05 17.11
CA ASN A 11 -4.47 -18.28 17.53
C ASN A 11 -4.88 -17.17 18.50
N VAL A 12 -5.42 -16.07 17.96
CA VAL A 12 -5.80 -14.87 18.73
C VAL A 12 -7.02 -15.06 19.64
N LEU A 13 -7.67 -16.22 19.56
CA LEU A 13 -8.89 -16.53 20.32
C LEU A 13 -8.67 -17.60 21.42
N ALA A 14 -7.50 -18.23 21.49
CA ALA A 14 -7.24 -19.29 22.46
C ALA A 14 -6.60 -18.78 23.77
N PRO A 15 -6.95 -19.39 24.93
CA PRO A 15 -6.19 -19.24 26.16
C PRO A 15 -4.71 -19.64 25.96
N PRO A 16 -3.76 -19.03 26.69
CA PRO A 16 -2.34 -19.40 26.59
C PRO A 16 -2.13 -20.90 26.85
N GLN A 17 -1.68 -21.66 25.83
CA GLN A 17 -1.33 -23.07 26.02
C GLN A 17 0.16 -23.23 26.37
N PRO A 18 0.51 -24.14 27.30
CA PRO A 18 1.89 -24.31 27.78
C PRO A 18 2.85 -24.98 26.78
N THR A 19 2.36 -25.67 25.74
CA THR A 19 3.17 -26.51 24.84
C THR A 19 3.17 -26.12 23.36
N PHE A 20 2.45 -25.05 22.99
CA PHE A 20 2.49 -24.51 21.63
C PHE A 20 3.58 -23.42 21.50
N ARG A 21 4.59 -23.62 20.64
CA ARG A 21 5.59 -22.58 20.30
C ARG A 21 5.91 -22.48 18.81
N PRO A 22 5.17 -21.64 18.07
CA PRO A 22 5.65 -21.07 16.81
C PRO A 22 5.75 -19.54 16.87
N GLY A 23 6.88 -19.00 16.36
CA GLY A 23 7.10 -17.57 16.13
C GLY A 23 7.36 -16.74 17.38
N ALA A 24 8.45 -15.98 17.42
CA ALA A 24 8.52 -14.89 18.40
C ALA A 24 7.33 -13.95 18.16
N ARG A 25 6.73 -13.42 19.24
CA ARG A 25 5.72 -12.36 19.09
C ARG A 25 6.37 -11.20 18.34
N THR A 26 5.77 -10.85 17.21
CA THR A 26 6.22 -9.72 16.41
C THR A 26 6.12 -8.40 17.19
N LYS A 27 6.99 -7.44 16.84
CA LYS A 27 7.05 -6.11 17.46
C LYS A 27 6.81 -5.08 16.38
N MET A 28 5.68 -4.41 16.48
CA MET A 28 5.19 -3.51 15.45
C MET A 28 5.30 -2.04 15.86
N VAL A 29 5.32 -1.20 14.86
CA VAL A 29 4.92 0.20 14.93
C VAL A 29 3.56 0.35 14.27
N LEU A 30 2.68 1.08 14.93
CA LEU A 30 1.31 1.37 14.50
C LEU A 30 1.17 2.89 14.38
N ALA A 31 0.63 3.38 13.27
CA ALA A 31 0.38 4.80 13.07
C ALA A 31 -1.04 5.02 12.53
N VAL A 32 -1.70 6.06 13.03
CA VAL A 32 -3.00 6.53 12.57
C VAL A 32 -2.85 7.99 12.19
N SER A 33 -3.32 8.33 10.99
CA SER A 33 -3.46 9.71 10.52
C SER A 33 -4.92 10.03 10.28
N ASP A 34 -5.29 11.30 10.37
CA ASP A 34 -6.61 11.77 9.94
C ASP A 34 -6.70 11.92 8.41
N SER A 35 -7.83 12.45 7.93
CA SER A 35 -8.08 12.68 6.49
C SER A 35 -7.22 13.80 5.88
N GLN A 36 -6.54 14.62 6.71
CA GLN A 36 -5.58 15.66 6.28
C GLN A 36 -4.13 15.16 6.35
N GLY A 37 -3.93 13.91 6.77
CA GLY A 37 -2.62 13.29 6.95
C GLY A 37 -1.92 13.71 8.24
N ASP A 38 -2.57 14.40 9.18
CA ASP A 38 -1.98 14.68 10.50
C ASP A 38 -1.96 13.40 11.33
N VAL A 39 -0.83 13.12 12.00
CA VAL A 39 -0.68 11.91 12.82
C VAL A 39 -1.45 12.10 14.12
N LEU A 40 -2.51 11.31 14.32
CA LEU A 40 -3.31 11.28 15.55
C LEU A 40 -2.73 10.34 16.60
N GLY A 41 -2.02 9.29 16.16
CA GLY A 41 -1.45 8.31 17.06
C GLY A 41 -0.26 7.60 16.42
N LEU A 42 0.79 7.40 17.21
CA LEU A 42 1.96 6.62 16.84
C LEU A 42 2.37 5.79 18.05
N TYR A 43 2.36 4.47 17.90
CA TYR A 43 2.75 3.55 18.96
C TYR A 43 3.82 2.59 18.47
N ARG A 44 4.99 2.64 19.10
CA ARG A 44 6.10 1.72 18.87
C ARG A 44 6.18 0.74 20.02
N MET A 45 6.01 -0.55 19.74
CA MET A 45 6.28 -1.59 20.74
C MET A 45 7.76 -1.59 21.11
N ARG A 46 8.07 -1.93 22.37
CA ARG A 46 9.46 -2.18 22.79
C ARG A 46 10.09 -3.22 21.86
N ASP A 47 11.28 -2.90 21.36
CA ASP A 47 12.08 -3.70 20.42
C ASP A 47 11.56 -3.78 18.98
N ALA A 48 10.51 -3.04 18.62
CA ALA A 48 10.14 -2.88 17.21
C ALA A 48 11.24 -2.10 16.47
N THR A 49 11.39 -2.40 15.18
CA THR A 49 12.33 -1.75 14.27
C THR A 49 12.14 -0.24 14.25
N VAL A 50 13.23 0.52 14.33
CA VAL A 50 13.17 1.99 14.37
C VAL A 50 12.70 2.56 13.03
N PHE A 51 13.15 1.98 11.92
CA PHE A 51 12.72 2.41 10.58
C PHE A 51 11.20 2.28 10.35
N SER A 52 10.54 1.40 11.12
CA SER A 52 9.10 1.18 11.00
C SER A 52 8.26 2.37 11.47
N ILE A 53 8.85 3.34 12.18
CA ILE A 53 8.20 4.61 12.52
C ILE A 53 7.78 5.35 11.24
N ASP A 54 8.76 5.62 10.37
CA ASP A 54 8.52 6.38 9.16
C ASP A 54 7.63 5.60 8.19
N VAL A 55 7.86 4.28 8.10
CA VAL A 55 7.09 3.38 7.25
C VAL A 55 5.62 3.30 7.68
N ALA A 56 5.31 3.15 8.97
CA ALA A 56 3.93 3.09 9.43
C ALA A 56 3.20 4.42 9.19
N VAL A 57 3.87 5.56 9.44
CA VAL A 57 3.30 6.89 9.18
C VAL A 57 3.04 7.09 7.68
N ALA A 58 3.99 6.75 6.81
CA ALA A 58 3.83 6.85 5.37
C ALA A 58 2.68 5.96 4.86
N LYS A 59 2.63 4.69 5.27
CA LYS A 59 1.51 3.76 4.94
C LYS A 59 0.14 4.37 5.27
N SER A 60 0.01 4.92 6.48
CA SER A 60 -1.20 5.59 6.94
C SER A 60 -1.60 6.77 6.04
N ARG A 61 -0.63 7.62 5.68
CA ARG A 61 -0.86 8.80 4.82
C ARG A 61 -1.16 8.40 3.37
N ASN A 62 -0.50 7.37 2.85
CA ASN A 62 -0.72 6.87 1.49
C ASN A 62 -2.16 6.38 1.30
N THR A 63 -2.66 5.53 2.19
CA THR A 63 -4.02 4.96 2.05
C THR A 63 -5.10 6.00 2.31
N GLY A 64 -4.89 6.90 3.28
CA GLY A 64 -5.79 8.02 3.55
C GLY A 64 -5.94 8.96 2.35
N TYR A 65 -4.82 9.34 1.72
CA TYR A 65 -4.86 10.15 0.49
C TYR A 65 -5.58 9.42 -0.65
N TYR A 66 -5.18 8.18 -0.94
CA TYR A 66 -5.65 7.49 -2.12
C TYR A 66 -7.17 7.21 -2.09
N ALA A 67 -7.71 6.95 -0.91
CA ALA A 67 -9.14 6.71 -0.70
C ALA A 67 -9.99 8.00 -0.66
N SER A 68 -9.38 9.18 -0.80
CA SER A 68 -10.06 10.48 -0.67
C SER A 68 -10.59 11.03 -2.00
N ASP A 69 -11.42 12.07 -1.91
CA ASP A 69 -11.94 12.85 -3.04
C ASP A 69 -10.89 13.76 -3.69
N ARG A 70 -9.65 13.68 -3.22
CA ARG A 70 -8.54 14.56 -3.58
C ARG A 70 -7.51 13.90 -4.47
N LEU A 71 -7.72 12.62 -4.80
CA LEU A 71 -6.88 11.88 -5.72
C LEU A 71 -6.86 12.60 -7.06
N VAL A 72 -5.68 13.06 -7.49
CA VAL A 72 -5.52 13.77 -8.76
C VAL A 72 -5.43 12.79 -9.92
N ASP A 73 -5.78 13.24 -11.13
CA ASP A 73 -5.84 12.35 -12.31
C ASP A 73 -4.54 11.60 -12.59
N ALA A 74 -3.38 12.23 -12.35
CA ALA A 74 -2.06 11.61 -12.53
C ALA A 74 -1.73 10.47 -11.53
N ASP A 75 -2.54 10.26 -10.49
CA ASP A 75 -2.43 9.14 -9.56
C ASP A 75 -3.58 8.12 -9.73
N ARG A 76 -4.52 8.35 -10.64
CA ARG A 76 -5.60 7.42 -10.94
C ARG A 76 -5.09 6.26 -11.79
N ILE A 77 -5.80 5.13 -11.74
CA ILE A 77 -5.47 3.97 -12.55
C ILE A 77 -6.11 4.11 -13.91
N ASP A 78 -5.28 4.16 -14.95
CA ASP A 78 -5.69 4.21 -16.36
C ASP A 78 -4.67 3.40 -17.17
N ALA A 79 -4.71 2.07 -17.01
CA ALA A 79 -3.67 1.17 -17.51
C ALA A 79 -3.65 1.07 -19.04
N ASN A 80 -4.75 1.42 -19.72
CA ASN A 80 -4.81 1.50 -21.18
C ASN A 80 -4.58 2.93 -21.70
N ASN A 81 -4.43 3.92 -20.82
CA ASN A 81 -4.14 5.32 -21.09
C ASN A 81 -5.13 5.95 -22.09
N ASP A 82 -6.42 5.65 -21.91
CA ASP A 82 -7.51 6.15 -22.76
C ASP A 82 -8.23 7.37 -22.17
N ALA A 83 -7.71 7.91 -21.06
CA ALA A 83 -8.26 8.99 -20.26
C ALA A 83 -9.58 8.64 -19.53
N ILE A 84 -9.93 7.35 -19.45
CA ILE A 84 -11.06 6.83 -18.68
C ILE A 84 -10.52 5.89 -17.59
N PRO A 85 -10.45 6.36 -16.34
CA PRO A 85 -9.83 5.55 -15.29
C PRO A 85 -10.53 4.22 -15.03
N ASP A 86 -9.75 3.14 -15.00
CA ASP A 86 -10.17 1.76 -14.74
C ASP A 86 -10.79 1.58 -13.36
N VAL A 87 -10.38 2.44 -12.41
CA VAL A 87 -10.85 2.42 -11.03
C VAL A 87 -11.44 3.78 -10.65
N PRO A 88 -12.67 3.83 -10.12
CA PRO A 88 -13.29 5.07 -9.65
C PRO A 88 -12.50 5.74 -8.51
N MET A 89 -12.76 7.03 -8.31
CA MET A 89 -12.31 7.73 -7.09
C MET A 89 -12.98 7.17 -5.83
N ASN A 90 -12.41 7.47 -4.66
CA ASN A 90 -12.90 7.03 -3.34
C ASN A 90 -12.88 5.51 -3.11
N VAL A 91 -12.11 4.77 -3.91
CA VAL A 91 -11.87 3.34 -3.69
C VAL A 91 -10.76 3.18 -2.66
N ALA A 92 -11.01 2.37 -1.63
CA ALA A 92 -10.05 2.04 -0.60
C ALA A 92 -8.97 1.11 -1.15
N PHE A 93 -7.76 1.65 -1.28
CA PHE A 93 -6.55 0.90 -1.61
C PHE A 93 -5.72 0.67 -0.35
N THR A 94 -4.91 -0.38 -0.38
CA THR A 94 -3.84 -0.59 0.61
C THR A 94 -2.48 -0.50 -0.06
N ASN A 95 -1.40 -0.41 0.72
CA ASN A 95 -0.05 -0.52 0.22
C ASN A 95 0.24 -1.89 -0.45
N ARG A 96 -0.59 -2.93 -0.22
CA ARG A 96 -0.56 -4.16 -1.04
C ARG A 96 -1.06 -3.90 -2.45
N THR A 97 -2.16 -3.17 -2.59
CA THR A 97 -2.70 -2.77 -3.88
C THR A 97 -1.68 -1.94 -4.66
N PHE A 98 -1.07 -0.93 -4.01
CA PHE A 98 -0.02 -0.11 -4.62
C PHE A 98 1.15 -0.96 -5.09
N ARG A 99 1.63 -1.90 -4.27
CA ARG A 99 2.74 -2.81 -4.63
C ARG A 99 2.41 -3.66 -5.86
N PHE A 100 1.16 -4.13 -5.95
CA PHE A 100 0.72 -4.98 -7.03
C PHE A 100 0.71 -4.22 -8.36
N LEU A 101 0.23 -2.97 -8.35
CA LEU A 101 0.27 -2.07 -9.52
C LEU A 101 1.68 -1.57 -9.84
N ALA A 102 2.56 -1.50 -8.86
CA ALA A 102 3.97 -1.13 -9.05
C ALA A 102 4.84 -2.30 -9.56
N ALA A 103 4.25 -3.47 -9.83
CA ALA A 103 5.01 -4.63 -10.24
C ALA A 103 5.62 -4.44 -11.65
N PRO A 104 6.89 -4.82 -11.86
CA PRO A 104 7.49 -4.80 -13.19
C PRO A 104 6.82 -5.78 -14.16
N ARG A 105 6.08 -6.76 -13.61
CA ARG A 105 5.23 -7.70 -14.35
C ARG A 105 3.91 -7.85 -13.62
N PHE A 106 2.83 -7.59 -14.33
CA PHE A 106 1.47 -7.54 -13.82
C PHE A 106 0.62 -8.62 -14.51
N PRO A 107 -0.03 -9.52 -13.74
CA PRO A 107 0.05 -9.64 -12.29
C PRO A 107 1.42 -10.13 -11.80
N THR A 108 1.72 -9.89 -10.52
CA THR A 108 2.95 -10.44 -9.91
C THR A 108 2.97 -11.97 -10.04
N GLY A 109 4.07 -12.53 -10.55
CA GLY A 109 4.22 -13.96 -10.81
C GLY A 109 3.87 -14.37 -12.25
N ALA A 110 3.48 -13.43 -13.10
CA ALA A 110 3.28 -13.68 -14.53
C ALA A 110 4.60 -13.84 -15.30
N GLU A 111 4.50 -14.50 -16.46
CA GLU A 111 5.60 -14.85 -17.36
C GLU A 111 6.30 -13.63 -17.98
N SER A 112 7.35 -13.87 -18.78
CA SER A 112 8.27 -12.83 -19.26
C SER A 112 7.72 -11.77 -20.20
N ASP A 113 6.54 -11.98 -20.75
CA ASP A 113 5.83 -11.10 -21.67
C ASP A 113 4.64 -10.37 -21.03
N ALA A 114 4.38 -10.60 -19.73
CA ALA A 114 3.36 -9.86 -19.01
C ALA A 114 3.65 -8.35 -19.01
N PRO A 115 2.62 -7.50 -19.17
CA PRO A 115 2.80 -6.06 -19.12
C PRO A 115 3.31 -5.64 -17.74
N ALA A 116 3.93 -4.47 -17.65
CA ALA A 116 4.19 -3.86 -16.35
C ALA A 116 2.89 -3.34 -15.74
N GLY A 117 2.82 -3.30 -14.41
CA GLY A 117 1.68 -2.68 -13.74
C GLY A 117 1.69 -1.17 -13.96
N ASP A 118 0.53 -0.54 -13.87
CA ASP A 118 0.32 0.87 -14.20
C ASP A 118 1.29 1.83 -13.46
N PHE A 119 1.57 1.54 -12.18
CA PHE A 119 2.48 2.34 -11.36
C PHE A 119 3.96 2.08 -11.61
N SER A 120 4.30 1.08 -12.42
CA SER A 120 5.68 0.64 -12.63
C SER A 120 6.52 1.71 -13.32
N ILE A 121 7.77 1.87 -12.89
CA ILE A 121 8.76 2.68 -13.61
C ILE A 121 9.06 2.13 -15.01
N LEU A 122 8.75 0.86 -15.30
CA LEU A 122 8.97 0.26 -16.61
C LEU A 122 8.07 0.84 -17.71
N ASN A 123 7.03 1.57 -17.36
CA ASN A 123 6.20 2.30 -18.34
C ASN A 123 6.83 3.64 -18.75
N MET A 124 7.95 4.03 -18.12
CA MET A 124 8.61 5.29 -18.44
C MET A 124 9.43 5.20 -19.74
N PRO A 125 9.49 6.28 -20.53
CA PRO A 125 10.34 6.32 -21.73
C PRO A 125 11.81 6.08 -21.37
N GLY A 126 12.54 5.48 -22.31
CA GLY A 126 13.96 5.16 -22.14
C GLY A 126 14.24 3.94 -21.27
N VAL A 127 13.23 3.34 -20.63
CA VAL A 127 13.36 2.09 -19.86
C VAL A 127 12.92 0.91 -20.73
N ASN A 128 13.75 -0.14 -20.80
CA ASN A 128 13.38 -1.37 -21.48
C ASN A 128 12.35 -2.13 -20.62
N PRO A 129 11.10 -2.33 -21.08
CA PRO A 129 10.05 -2.93 -20.25
C PRO A 129 10.30 -4.42 -19.93
N ARG A 130 11.20 -5.09 -20.66
CA ARG A 130 11.55 -6.50 -20.41
C ARG A 130 12.70 -6.66 -19.41
N THR A 131 13.72 -5.81 -19.50
CA THR A 131 14.96 -5.95 -18.70
C THR A 131 15.08 -4.94 -17.55
N GLY A 132 14.37 -3.82 -17.63
CA GLY A 132 14.52 -2.69 -16.70
C GLY A 132 15.76 -1.83 -16.93
N GLU A 133 16.56 -2.12 -17.96
CA GLU A 133 17.76 -1.36 -18.31
C GLU A 133 17.42 -0.14 -19.17
N ASN A 134 18.33 0.83 -19.25
CA ASN A 134 18.21 1.93 -20.20
C ASN A 134 18.27 1.41 -21.64
N ILE A 135 17.36 1.88 -22.49
CA ILE A 135 17.37 1.58 -23.93
C ILE A 135 18.69 2.10 -24.52
N ALA A 136 19.38 1.23 -25.27
CA ALA A 136 20.70 1.52 -25.85
C ALA A 136 21.74 2.01 -24.82
N ASN A 137 21.61 1.60 -23.54
CA ASN A 137 22.46 2.03 -22.44
C ASN A 137 22.56 3.57 -22.31
N THR A 138 21.51 4.28 -22.71
CA THR A 138 21.47 5.75 -22.71
C THR A 138 20.44 6.24 -21.69
N PRO A 139 20.87 6.80 -20.55
CA PRO A 139 19.94 7.33 -19.55
C PRO A 139 19.26 8.60 -20.06
N LEU A 140 17.97 8.76 -19.76
CA LEU A 140 17.27 10.03 -19.96
C LEU A 140 17.48 10.97 -18.76
N PRO A 141 17.26 12.29 -18.94
CA PRO A 141 17.33 13.24 -17.82
C PRO A 141 16.34 12.90 -16.70
N ALA A 142 16.74 13.14 -15.44
CA ALA A 142 15.90 12.91 -14.26
C ALA A 142 14.53 13.62 -14.34
N SER A 143 14.44 14.76 -15.05
CA SER A 143 13.20 15.49 -15.25
C SER A 143 12.11 14.70 -15.97
N VAL A 144 12.49 13.71 -16.78
CA VAL A 144 11.53 12.79 -17.44
C VAL A 144 10.83 11.92 -16.41
N TYR A 145 11.57 11.42 -15.42
CA TYR A 145 11.06 10.56 -14.35
C TYR A 145 10.43 11.35 -13.20
N ALA A 146 10.79 12.63 -13.06
CA ALA A 146 10.23 13.53 -12.06
C ALA A 146 8.95 14.25 -12.52
N ASP A 147 8.58 14.13 -13.80
CA ASP A 147 7.51 14.92 -14.42
C ASP A 147 6.15 14.67 -13.75
N PRO A 148 5.51 15.70 -13.14
CA PRO A 148 4.23 15.52 -12.48
C PRO A 148 3.10 15.13 -13.45
N THR A 149 3.21 15.35 -14.76
CA THR A 149 2.17 15.01 -15.73
C THR A 149 2.36 13.65 -16.39
N ASN A 150 3.60 13.16 -16.48
CA ASN A 150 3.93 11.97 -17.28
C ASN A 150 4.56 10.82 -16.48
N ALA A 151 5.07 11.09 -15.28
CA ALA A 151 5.72 10.05 -14.48
C ALA A 151 4.72 9.03 -13.95
N THR A 152 5.06 7.75 -13.98
CA THR A 152 4.34 6.76 -13.18
C THR A 152 4.52 7.00 -11.69
N VAL A 153 3.69 6.39 -10.86
CA VAL A 153 3.77 6.55 -9.40
C VAL A 153 5.15 6.17 -8.83
N VAL A 154 5.74 5.04 -9.26
CA VAL A 154 7.08 4.63 -8.78
C VAL A 154 8.18 5.57 -9.24
N SER A 155 8.11 6.05 -10.48
CA SER A 155 9.11 7.01 -10.98
C SER A 155 8.97 8.37 -10.29
N PHE A 156 7.76 8.86 -10.13
CA PHE A 156 7.52 10.13 -9.44
C PHE A 156 8.03 10.10 -7.99
N ASP A 157 7.74 9.03 -7.23
CA ASP A 157 8.23 8.84 -5.85
C ASP A 157 9.77 8.78 -5.78
N ALA A 158 10.41 8.06 -6.71
CA ALA A 158 11.87 7.92 -6.74
C ALA A 158 12.60 9.25 -7.04
N PHE A 159 12.01 10.12 -7.84
CA PHE A 159 12.64 11.37 -8.30
C PHE A 159 12.08 12.64 -7.64
N ASN A 160 10.98 12.54 -6.89
CA ASN A 160 10.44 13.60 -6.04
C ASN A 160 10.39 13.09 -4.60
N ALA A 161 11.47 13.33 -3.87
CA ALA A 161 11.61 12.83 -2.50
C ALA A 161 10.48 13.28 -1.58
N SER A 162 10.07 12.37 -0.69
CA SER A 162 9.08 12.60 0.37
C SER A 162 7.69 12.98 -0.11
N ARG A 163 7.32 12.73 -1.38
CA ARG A 163 5.97 12.98 -1.87
C ARG A 163 5.03 11.83 -1.55
N ASN A 164 3.81 12.15 -1.15
CA ASN A 164 2.75 11.16 -0.93
C ASN A 164 1.96 11.06 -2.23
N PHE A 165 2.46 10.33 -3.22
CA PHE A 165 1.96 10.47 -4.60
C PHE A 165 2.01 11.95 -5.04
N ARG A 166 0.98 12.44 -5.75
CA ARG A 166 0.80 13.85 -6.09
C ARG A 166 -0.23 14.52 -5.20
N ASP A 167 -0.33 14.06 -3.96
CA ASP A 167 -1.17 14.66 -2.93
C ASP A 167 -0.99 16.20 -2.92
N PRO A 168 -2.07 16.99 -3.12
CA PRO A 168 -1.99 18.44 -3.19
C PRO A 168 -2.06 19.15 -1.81
N LEU A 169 -2.08 18.44 -0.68
CA LEU A 169 -2.07 19.02 0.68
C LEU A 169 -0.67 19.43 1.15
N ASN A 170 -0.64 19.86 2.41
CA ASN A 170 0.52 20.15 3.22
C ASN A 170 1.69 19.17 2.97
N LEU A 171 2.71 19.67 2.26
CA LEU A 171 3.93 18.92 1.96
C LEU A 171 4.66 18.39 3.20
N LYS A 172 4.45 19.01 4.38
CA LYS A 172 5.02 18.52 5.65
C LYS A 172 4.40 17.19 6.10
N ASN A 173 3.21 16.86 5.59
CA ASN A 173 2.50 15.62 5.86
C ASN A 173 2.74 14.55 4.79
N GLN A 174 3.81 14.70 4.00
CA GLN A 174 4.19 13.74 2.97
C GLN A 174 5.55 13.11 3.32
N ASN A 175 5.68 11.79 3.14
CA ASN A 175 6.85 11.01 3.56
C ASN A 175 7.25 9.93 2.57
N GLY A 176 6.83 10.03 1.31
CA GLY A 176 7.05 9.00 0.31
C GLY A 176 5.90 7.98 0.23
N ILE A 177 5.97 7.11 -0.77
CA ILE A 177 5.03 6.02 -0.98
C ILE A 177 5.65 4.70 -0.51
N VAL A 178 4.90 3.95 0.31
CA VAL A 178 5.33 2.62 0.73
C VAL A 178 4.71 1.57 -0.18
N PHE A 179 5.53 0.73 -0.81
CA PHE A 179 5.05 -0.39 -1.65
C PHE A 179 5.13 -1.72 -0.89
N PHE A 180 4.89 -1.71 0.42
CA PHE A 180 4.85 -2.91 1.25
C PHE A 180 3.50 -2.99 1.98
N PRO A 181 2.81 -4.14 1.94
CA PRO A 181 1.57 -4.38 2.69
C PRO A 181 1.64 -4.03 4.19
N GLY A 182 0.50 -3.87 4.86
CA GLY A 182 0.42 -3.43 6.25
C GLY A 182 -0.34 -2.12 6.47
N SER A 183 -1.48 -1.94 5.82
CA SER A 183 -2.18 -0.65 5.83
C SER A 183 -3.65 -0.77 5.51
N SER A 184 -4.45 0.20 5.93
CA SER A 184 -5.85 0.34 5.54
C SER A 184 -6.23 1.82 5.50
N ALA A 185 -7.18 2.20 4.65
CA ALA A 185 -7.91 3.46 4.84
C ALA A 185 -8.99 3.22 5.89
N LEU A 186 -9.20 4.19 6.79
CA LEU A 186 -10.14 4.07 7.90
C LEU A 186 -11.44 4.78 7.59
N PHE A 187 -12.55 4.06 7.73
CA PHE A 187 -13.90 4.55 7.44
C PHE A 187 -14.81 4.45 8.66
N ARG A 188 -15.48 5.53 9.02
CA ARG A 188 -16.51 5.52 10.06
C ARG A 188 -17.85 5.19 9.43
N LYS A 189 -18.53 4.18 9.98
CA LYS A 189 -19.89 3.83 9.56
C LYS A 189 -20.87 4.94 9.96
N SER A 190 -21.70 5.34 9.00
CA SER A 190 -22.81 6.24 9.25
C SER A 190 -23.97 5.52 9.97
N PRO A 191 -24.68 6.17 10.92
CA PRO A 191 -25.83 5.56 11.62
C PRO A 191 -27.06 5.28 10.74
N GLY A 192 -27.00 5.57 9.44
CA GLY A 192 -28.13 5.50 8.50
C GLY A 192 -27.67 5.07 7.10
N PRO A 193 -28.45 5.33 6.04
CA PRO A 193 -28.16 4.86 4.68
C PRO A 193 -27.01 5.62 4.00
N GLN A 194 -26.37 6.56 4.70
CA GLN A 194 -25.29 7.36 4.15
C GLN A 194 -24.05 6.49 3.91
N PRO A 195 -23.23 6.83 2.90
CA PRO A 195 -21.92 6.23 2.72
C PRO A 195 -21.09 6.31 4.00
N ALA A 196 -20.12 5.42 4.14
CA ALA A 196 -19.15 5.50 5.23
C ALA A 196 -18.20 6.69 4.98
N ASP A 197 -17.88 7.41 6.04
CA ASP A 197 -17.01 8.59 5.96
C ASP A 197 -15.55 8.14 6.04
N LEU A 198 -14.71 8.56 5.09
CA LEU A 198 -13.26 8.44 5.24
C LEU A 198 -12.80 9.32 6.40
N VAL A 199 -12.21 8.70 7.42
CA VAL A 199 -11.73 9.41 8.62
C VAL A 199 -10.22 9.44 8.76
N GLY A 200 -9.50 8.76 7.86
CA GLY A 200 -8.05 8.80 7.80
C GLY A 200 -7.43 7.50 7.32
N GLY A 201 -6.25 7.19 7.81
CA GLY A 201 -5.50 5.99 7.45
C GLY A 201 -4.90 5.28 8.65
N PHE A 202 -4.47 4.05 8.39
CA PHE A 202 -3.80 3.20 9.35
C PHE A 202 -2.61 2.51 8.69
N GLY A 203 -1.46 2.58 9.35
CA GLY A 203 -0.23 1.92 8.91
C GLY A 203 0.37 1.06 10.01
N VAL A 204 0.86 -0.11 9.60
CA VAL A 204 1.48 -1.13 10.45
C VAL A 204 2.81 -1.52 9.83
N SER A 205 3.87 -1.60 10.64
CA SER A 205 5.16 -2.11 10.19
C SER A 205 5.97 -2.74 11.30
N GLY A 206 6.60 -3.88 11.04
CA GLY A 206 7.60 -4.46 11.94
C GLY A 206 7.99 -5.91 11.65
N ASP A 207 7.37 -6.56 10.66
CA ASP A 207 7.64 -7.96 10.29
C ASP A 207 7.53 -8.17 8.77
N GLY A 208 7.41 -9.43 8.33
CA GLY A 208 7.06 -9.78 6.96
C GLY A 208 5.73 -9.16 6.53
N VAL A 209 5.63 -8.79 5.26
CA VAL A 209 4.51 -8.01 4.74
C VAL A 209 3.14 -8.68 4.89
N ASP A 210 3.08 -10.01 4.85
CA ASP A 210 1.84 -10.74 5.09
C ASP A 210 1.46 -10.72 6.58
N GLN A 211 2.43 -10.64 7.50
CA GLN A 211 2.21 -10.48 8.94
C GLN A 211 1.68 -9.06 9.23
N ASP A 212 2.25 -8.04 8.59
CA ASP A 212 1.79 -6.64 8.74
C ASP A 212 0.29 -6.52 8.35
N ASP A 213 -0.14 -7.20 7.28
CA ASP A 213 -1.56 -7.24 6.88
C ASP A 213 -2.46 -7.95 7.89
N VAL A 214 -2.02 -9.08 8.48
CA VAL A 214 -2.80 -9.76 9.53
C VAL A 214 -3.01 -8.84 10.74
N VAL A 215 -1.97 -8.11 11.14
CA VAL A 215 -2.09 -7.13 12.22
C VAL A 215 -2.99 -5.96 11.80
N THR A 216 -2.90 -5.52 10.54
CA THR A 216 -3.75 -4.46 10.00
C THR A 216 -5.23 -4.84 10.03
N SER A 217 -5.60 -6.05 9.57
CA SER A 217 -7.00 -6.49 9.52
C SER A 217 -7.65 -6.62 10.90
N VAL A 218 -6.83 -6.83 11.94
CA VAL A 218 -7.31 -6.80 13.34
C VAL A 218 -7.32 -5.37 13.89
N GLY A 219 -6.30 -4.57 13.57
CA GLY A 219 -6.10 -3.23 14.12
C GLY A 219 -7.05 -2.16 13.56
N GLU A 220 -7.65 -2.38 12.38
CA GLU A 220 -8.67 -1.46 11.83
C GLU A 220 -10.00 -1.50 12.59
N LEU A 221 -10.23 -2.52 13.43
CA LEU A 221 -11.41 -2.65 14.31
C LEU A 221 -12.72 -2.37 13.56
N SER A 222 -13.57 -1.48 14.09
CA SER A 222 -14.85 -1.09 13.48
C SER A 222 -14.71 -0.07 12.33
N LEU A 223 -13.48 0.37 12.03
CA LEU A 223 -13.17 1.39 11.03
C LEU A 223 -12.75 0.80 9.67
N THR A 224 -12.97 -0.49 9.45
CA THR A 224 -12.68 -1.14 8.17
C THR A 224 -13.45 -0.51 7.01
N ALA A 225 -12.80 -0.36 5.85
CA ALA A 225 -13.45 0.12 4.64
C ALA A 225 -14.64 -0.79 4.26
N PRO A 226 -15.81 -0.23 3.85
CA PRO A 226 -16.91 -1.01 3.32
C PRO A 226 -16.47 -1.91 2.16
N ALA A 227 -16.92 -3.16 2.14
CA ALA A 227 -16.51 -4.12 1.12
C ALA A 227 -16.76 -3.64 -0.31
N SER A 228 -17.85 -2.89 -0.54
CA SER A 228 -18.24 -2.38 -1.85
C SER A 228 -17.29 -1.34 -2.46
N ILE A 229 -16.40 -0.75 -1.65
CA ILE A 229 -15.43 0.26 -2.10
C ILE A 229 -13.98 -0.20 -1.95
N ARG A 230 -13.74 -1.48 -1.64
CA ARG A 230 -12.37 -2.01 -1.53
C ARG A 230 -11.80 -2.27 -2.91
N ALA A 231 -10.49 -2.10 -3.06
CA ALA A 231 -9.78 -2.40 -4.30
C ALA A 231 -10.07 -3.81 -4.84
N ASP A 232 -10.30 -4.80 -3.96
CA ASP A 232 -10.62 -6.18 -4.35
C ASP A 232 -11.97 -6.38 -5.04
N GLN A 233 -12.79 -5.33 -5.18
CA GLN A 233 -13.99 -5.32 -6.03
C GLN A 233 -13.70 -4.96 -7.48
N TYR A 234 -12.49 -4.46 -7.77
CA TYR A 234 -12.12 -3.90 -9.07
C TYR A 234 -11.08 -4.76 -9.79
N PHE A 235 -11.05 -4.59 -11.11
CA PHE A 235 -10.13 -5.28 -12.01
C PHE A 235 -9.37 -4.26 -12.83
N VAL A 236 -8.09 -4.53 -13.07
CA VAL A 236 -7.23 -3.76 -13.97
C VAL A 236 -6.62 -4.74 -14.95
N SER A 237 -6.72 -4.46 -16.25
CA SER A 237 -6.28 -5.38 -17.31
C SER A 237 -6.81 -6.82 -17.14
N GLY A 238 -8.05 -6.97 -16.68
CA GLY A 238 -8.70 -8.27 -16.42
C GLY A 238 -8.25 -9.01 -15.15
N VAL A 239 -7.39 -8.40 -14.32
CA VAL A 239 -6.87 -8.98 -13.07
C VAL A 239 -7.51 -8.29 -11.86
N ARG A 240 -8.06 -9.07 -10.93
CA ARG A 240 -8.60 -8.56 -9.67
C ARG A 240 -7.50 -7.99 -8.80
N LEU A 241 -7.68 -6.76 -8.31
CA LEU A 241 -6.71 -6.14 -7.41
C LEU A 241 -6.72 -6.80 -6.02
N PRO A 242 -5.58 -6.90 -5.32
CA PRO A 242 -5.54 -7.36 -3.94
C PRO A 242 -5.84 -6.22 -2.97
N TYR A 243 -6.49 -6.54 -1.84
CA TYR A 243 -6.71 -5.59 -0.74
C TYR A 243 -5.84 -5.92 0.48
N GLN A 244 -6.08 -7.03 1.18
CA GLN A 244 -5.24 -7.53 2.27
C GLN A 244 -5.05 -9.04 2.11
N LYS A 245 -3.94 -9.59 2.62
CA LYS A 245 -3.66 -11.03 2.56
C LYS A 245 -3.49 -11.62 3.96
N GLY A 246 -4.31 -12.61 4.27
CA GLY A 246 -4.20 -13.42 5.48
C GLY A 246 -3.52 -14.77 5.25
N ASN A 247 -3.37 -15.53 6.34
CA ASN A 247 -2.90 -16.90 6.29
C ASN A 247 -3.91 -17.79 5.54
N ARG A 248 -3.43 -18.64 4.63
CA ARG A 248 -4.28 -19.60 3.91
C ARG A 248 -5.00 -20.56 4.86
N ASN A 249 -4.28 -21.03 5.89
CA ASN A 249 -4.80 -21.90 6.94
C ASN A 249 -4.45 -21.31 8.32
N PRO A 250 -5.23 -20.36 8.85
CA PRO A 250 -4.89 -19.65 10.08
C PRO A 250 -4.94 -20.53 11.34
N LEU A 251 -5.57 -21.71 11.26
CA LEU A 251 -5.84 -22.62 12.37
C LEU A 251 -5.23 -24.03 12.21
N ALA A 252 -4.49 -24.29 11.12
CA ALA A 252 -3.87 -25.60 10.85
C ALA A 252 -2.46 -25.72 11.44
#